data_AF-A0A4Q0SKD3-F1
#
_entry.id   AF-A0A4Q0SKD3-F1
#
_cell.length_a   1.000
_cell.length_b   1.000
_cell.length_c   1.000
_cell.angle_alpha   90.00
_cell.angle_beta   90.00
_cell.angle_gamma   90.00
#
_symmetry.space_group_name_H-M   'P 1'
#
loop_
_entity.id
_entity.type
_entity.pdbx_description
1 polymer ?
#
loop_
_entity_poly.entity_id
_entity_poly.type
_entity_poly.pdbx_seq_one_letter_code
_entity_poly.pdbx_strand_id
1 'polypeptide(L)' 'MYLPLGFQHGAQWASEDFMQAMRLHKLPPTASQPETNFPLEGVNYTATLGPPGHVDQVFLRPT' A
#
# COMPACT_ATOMS: atom_id res chain seq x y z
N MET A 1 11.69 4.16 -3.19
CA MET A 1 10.57 4.37 -2.25
C MET A 1 11.17 4.54 -0.87
N TYR A 2 10.87 5.65 -0.19
CA TYR A 2 11.28 5.87 1.20
C TYR A 2 10.25 5.17 2.09
N LEU A 3 10.70 4.24 2.94
CA LEU A 3 9.83 3.62 3.93
C LEU A 3 9.86 4.42 5.24
N PRO A 4 8.73 4.52 5.95
CA PRO A 4 8.75 5.10 7.28
C PRO A 4 9.69 4.31 8.19
N LEU A 5 10.42 5.03 9.05
CA LEU A 5 11.32 4.43 10.03
C LEU A 5 10.49 3.48 10.93
N GLY A 6 10.76 2.17 10.87
CA GLY A 6 10.02 1.16 11.63
C GLY A 6 8.92 0.43 10.85
N PHE A 7 8.88 0.54 9.52
CA PHE A 7 8.04 -0.34 8.71
C PHE A 7 8.36 -1.82 9.00
N GLN A 8 7.41 -2.55 9.59
CA GLN A 8 7.56 -3.99 9.80
C GLN A 8 7.01 -4.72 8.60
N HIS A 9 7.77 -5.66 8.04
CA HIS A 9 7.23 -6.50 6.98
C HIS A 9 6.07 -7.36 7.50
N GLY A 10 4.97 -7.41 6.74
CA GLY A 10 3.75 -8.13 7.14
C GLY A 10 2.48 -7.50 6.60
N ALA A 11 1.35 -8.17 6.86
CA ALA A 11 0.03 -7.67 6.51
C ALA A 11 -0.33 -6.50 7.45
N GLN A 12 -0.53 -5.30 6.91
CA GLN A 12 -0.76 -4.09 7.69
C GLN A 12 -1.49 -3.01 6.90
N TRP A 13 -2.02 -2.02 7.61
CA TRP A 13 -2.50 -0.79 7.00
C TRP A 13 -1.34 0.08 6.54
N ALA A 14 -1.43 0.63 5.33
CA ALA A 14 -0.51 1.63 4.85
C ALA A 14 -0.58 2.87 5.75
N SER A 15 0.57 3.36 6.20
CA SER A 15 0.65 4.65 6.89
C SER A 15 0.33 5.81 5.94
N GLU A 16 0.03 6.99 6.50
CA GLU A 16 -0.24 8.19 5.71
C GLU A 16 0.93 8.56 4.79
N ASP A 17 2.17 8.50 5.29
CA ASP A 17 3.39 8.67 4.49
C ASP A 17 3.48 7.68 3.32
N PHE A 18 3.10 6.42 3.57
CA PHE A 18 3.10 5.38 2.55
C PHE A 18 2.07 5.67 1.46
N MET A 19 0.85 6.04 1.85
CA MET A 19 -0.20 6.43 0.91
C MET A 19 0.21 7.66 0.10
N GLN A 20 0.90 8.63 0.71
CA GLN A 20 1.44 9.79 0.01
C GLN A 20 2.51 9.38 -1.01
N ALA A 21 3.42 8.46 -0.64
CA ALA A 21 4.41 7.90 -1.56
C ALA A 21 3.73 7.16 -2.73
N MET A 22 2.70 6.36 -2.46
CA MET A 22 1.92 5.68 -3.52
C MET A 22 1.27 6.67 -4.48
N ARG A 23 0.69 7.77 -3.97
CA ARG A 23 0.10 8.84 -4.79
C ARG A 23 1.15 9.51 -5.67
N LEU A 24 2.34 9.81 -5.14
CA LEU A 24 3.45 10.38 -5.91
C LEU A 24 3.90 9.45 -7.04
N HIS A 25 3.90 8.13 -6.79
CA HIS A 25 4.27 7.13 -7.77
C HIS A 25 3.11 6.66 -8.67
N LYS A 26 1.89 7.19 -8.50
CA LYS A 26 0.66 6.77 -9.21
C LYS A 26 0.38 5.26 -9.07
N LEU A 27 0.70 4.70 -7.91
CA LEU A 27 0.44 3.31 -7.53
C LEU A 27 -0.76 3.09 -6.57
N PRO A 28 -1.61 4.06 -6.21
CA PRO A 28 -2.68 3.75 -5.27
C PRO A 28 -3.70 2.80 -5.93
N PRO A 29 -4.18 1.76 -5.23
CA PRO A 29 -5.28 0.96 -5.72
C PRO A 29 -6.52 1.84 -5.86
N THR A 30 -7.33 1.58 -6.88
CA THR A 30 -8.56 2.31 -7.20
C THR A 30 -9.72 1.35 -7.31
N ALA A 31 -10.96 1.86 -7.35
CA ALA A 31 -12.13 1.00 -7.53
C ALA A 31 -12.05 0.18 -8.84
N SER A 32 -11.43 0.73 -9.88
CA SER A 32 -11.21 0.06 -11.17
C SER A 32 -10.02 -0.89 -11.17
N GLN A 33 -9.05 -0.68 -10.29
CA GLN A 33 -7.88 -1.52 -10.11
C GLN A 33 -7.65 -1.76 -8.62
N PRO A 34 -8.40 -2.71 -8.02
CA PRO A 34 -8.49 -2.87 -6.57
C PRO A 34 -7.20 -3.39 -5.94
N GLU A 35 -6.29 -3.92 -6.75
CA GLU A 35 -5.02 -4.49 -6.34
C GLU A 35 -3.87 -3.86 -7.11
N THR A 36 -2.79 -3.52 -6.40
CA THR A 36 -1.55 -3.04 -7.02
C THR A 36 -0.37 -3.75 -6.41
N ASN A 37 0.42 -4.43 -7.25
CA ASN A 37 1.60 -5.17 -6.83
C ASN A 37 2.85 -4.32 -7.04
N PHE A 38 3.73 -4.29 -6.05
CA PHE A 38 5.01 -3.60 -6.15
C PHE A 38 6.05 -4.25 -5.23
N PRO A 39 7.33 -4.18 -5.62
CA PRO A 39 8.43 -4.59 -4.75
C PRO A 39 8.69 -3.52 -3.69
N LEU A 40 8.87 -3.96 -2.45
CA LEU A 40 9.21 -3.14 -1.30
C LEU A 40 10.41 -3.77 -0.57
N GLU A 41 11.57 -3.13 -0.67
CA GLU A 41 12.84 -3.65 -0.11
C GLU A 41 13.12 -5.12 -0.45
N GLY A 42 12.80 -5.54 -1.68
CA GLY A 42 13.03 -6.90 -2.15
C GLY A 42 11.93 -7.91 -1.80
N VAL A 43 10.89 -7.49 -1.06
CA VAL A 43 9.69 -8.29 -0.80
C VAL A 43 8.55 -7.78 -1.70
N ASN A 44 7.85 -8.68 -2.37
CA ASN A 44 6.68 -8.28 -3.16
C ASN A 44 5.49 -8.04 -2.25
N TYR A 45 4.81 -6.92 -2.45
CA TYR A 45 3.59 -6.57 -1.75
C TYR A 45 2.46 -6.38 -2.74
N THR A 46 1.25 -6.71 -2.30
CA THR A 46 -0.01 -6.31 -2.91
C THR A 46 -0.67 -5.29 -2.00
N ALA A 47 -0.90 -4.09 -2.52
CA ALA A 47 -1.79 -3.11 -1.93
C ALA A 47 -3.22 -3.32 -2.41
N THR A 48 -4.17 -3.23 -1.49
CA THR A 48 -5.60 -3.35 -1.74
C THR A 48 -6.34 -2.20 -1.10
N LEU A 49 -7.49 -1.82 -1.66
CA LEU A 49 -8.38 -0.86 -0.98
C LEU A 49 -8.87 -1.45 0.35
N GLY A 50 -9.06 -0.58 1.35
CA GLY A 50 -9.74 -0.93 2.58
C GLY A 50 -11.19 -1.40 2.34
N PRO A 51 -11.83 -2.03 3.33
CA PRO A 51 -13.21 -2.46 3.23
C PRO A 51 -14.14 -1.28 2.94
N PRO A 52 -15.36 -1.55 2.45
CA PRO A 52 -16.36 -0.51 2.16
C PRO A 52 -16.52 0.45 3.34
N GLY A 53 -16.31 1.76 3.10
CA GLY A 53 -16.29 2.79 4.14
C GLY A 53 -14.88 3.27 4.53
N HIS A 54 -13.83 2.56 4.12
CA HIS A 54 -12.41 2.93 4.29
C HIS A 54 -11.67 2.97 2.94
N VAL A 55 -12.34 3.48 1.90
CA VAL A 55 -11.78 3.57 0.54
C VAL A 55 -10.58 4.52 0.45
N ASP A 56 -10.41 5.39 1.45
CA ASP A 56 -9.23 6.25 1.58
C ASP A 56 -8.05 5.54 2.25
N GLN A 57 -8.22 4.30 2.72
CA GLN A 57 -7.17 3.49 3.34
C GLN A 57 -6.70 2.39 2.39
N VAL A 58 -5.42 2.05 2.49
CA VAL A 58 -4.79 0.98 1.72
C VAL A 58 -4.31 -0.10 2.67
N PHE A 59 -4.61 -1.36 2.37
CA PHE A 59 -4.11 -2.52 3.08
C PHE A 59 -3.01 -3.22 2.29
N LEU A 60 -1.87 -3.45 2.92
CA LEU A 60 -0.69 -4.07 2.36
C LEU A 60 -0.61 -5.52 2.80
N ARG A 61 -0.35 -6.44 1.87
CA ARG A 61 -0.05 -7.85 2.16
C ARG A 61 1.18 -8.32 1.36
N PRO A 62 2.13 -9.02 1.99
CA PRO A 62 3.24 -9.63 1.25
C PRO A 62 2.73 -10.81 0.41
N THR A 63 3.38 -11.07 -0.73
CA THR A 63 3.11 -12.17 -1.68
C THR A 63 4.34 -13.01 -1.94
#